data_AF-A0A1A8YNE6-F1
#
_entry.id   AF-A0A1A8YNE6-F1
#
_cell.length_a   1.000
_cell.length_b   1.000
_cell.length_c   1.000
_cell.angle_alpha   90.00
_cell.angle_beta   90.00
_cell.angle_gamma   90.00
#
_symmetry.space_group_name_H-M   'P 1'
#
loop_
_entity.id
_entity.type
_entity.pdbx_description
1 polymer ?
#
loop_
_entity_poly.entity_id
_entity_poly.type
_entity_poly.pdbx_seq_one_letter_code
_entity_poly.pdbx_strand_id
1 'polypeptide(L)'
;MSVQTNHASSNEGKLYFLHNLIFYFGTRLLCKNPTGHAGYREGLQEEKLKENKVVTKLEANLTDMTKEKVKDNFCNMKSNDILRFDKAYDENDVQEFVNLCSSACEIEKLEDRMHPWAADPKTIGALSATQLAILASKENVKNCISMFDNGAMPYLISGMKSSIDGMKAACAQTCRNIFVLDKKYKKEFLKLGGITQLVKLLELPSNYNDSQPLYTQLEAIYHLEDFILNDGDEVPEFLEAVKNSNAIKNLKNLQQCPEQDLAEASNVLLLRLTD
;
A
#
# COMPACT_ATOMS: atom_id res chain seq x y z
N MET A 1 0.69 -53.49 -9.35
CA MET A 1 1.95 -52.73 -9.50
C MET A 1 1.60 -51.26 -9.35
N SER A 2 2.23 -50.63 -8.36
CA SER A 2 2.03 -49.25 -7.92
C SER A 2 2.46 -48.23 -8.97
N VAL A 3 1.67 -47.17 -9.16
CA VAL A 3 2.14 -45.92 -9.75
C VAL A 3 1.85 -44.83 -8.71
N GLN A 4 2.93 -44.32 -8.11
CA GLN A 4 2.92 -43.19 -7.19
C GLN A 4 2.63 -41.91 -7.98
N THR A 5 1.59 -41.18 -7.58
CA THR A 5 1.34 -39.80 -8.01
C THR A 5 2.08 -38.85 -7.06
N ASN A 6 3.14 -38.21 -7.55
CA ASN A 6 3.78 -37.10 -6.85
C ASN A 6 2.95 -35.82 -7.09
N HIS A 7 2.23 -35.39 -6.06
CA HIS A 7 1.75 -34.01 -5.94
C HIS A 7 2.89 -33.15 -5.40
N ALA A 8 3.48 -32.31 -6.25
CA ALA A 8 4.39 -31.26 -5.84
C ALA A 8 4.41 -30.14 -6.88
N SER A 9 3.48 -29.17 -6.78
CA SER A 9 3.68 -27.79 -7.25
C SER A 9 2.45 -26.92 -6.93
N SER A 10 2.35 -26.36 -5.72
CA SER A 10 1.38 -25.28 -5.45
C SER A 10 1.88 -24.21 -4.47
N ASN A 11 3.17 -24.24 -4.11
CA ASN A 11 3.75 -23.32 -3.11
C ASN A 11 4.73 -22.30 -3.69
N GLU A 12 5.15 -22.44 -4.96
CA GLU A 12 6.19 -21.56 -5.51
C GLU A 12 5.64 -20.17 -5.89
N GLY A 13 4.42 -20.07 -6.45
CA GLY A 13 3.82 -18.79 -6.84
C GLY A 13 3.47 -17.84 -5.68
N LYS A 14 3.01 -18.38 -4.54
CA LYS A 14 2.65 -17.59 -3.34
C LYS A 14 3.85 -16.95 -2.64
N LEU A 15 5.03 -17.53 -2.81
CA LEU A 15 6.27 -16.98 -2.27
C LEU A 15 6.83 -15.84 -3.13
N TYR A 16 6.56 -15.75 -4.44
CA TYR A 16 7.26 -14.78 -5.28
C TYR A 16 6.95 -13.31 -4.96
N PHE A 17 5.73 -12.96 -4.54
CA PHE A 17 5.40 -11.56 -4.22
C PHE A 17 5.83 -11.19 -2.79
N LEU A 18 5.60 -12.06 -1.80
CA LEU A 18 6.07 -11.88 -0.43
C LEU A 18 7.60 -11.90 -0.32
N HIS A 19 8.27 -12.77 -1.09
CA HIS A 19 9.73 -12.80 -1.16
C HIS A 19 10.25 -11.55 -1.87
N ASN A 20 9.62 -11.05 -2.95
CA ASN A 20 10.04 -9.76 -3.53
C ASN A 20 9.75 -8.56 -2.62
N LEU A 21 8.67 -8.57 -1.83
CA LEU A 21 8.38 -7.53 -0.83
C LEU A 21 9.44 -7.58 0.30
N ILE A 22 9.70 -8.75 0.87
CA ILE A 22 10.58 -8.93 2.04
C ILE A 22 12.07 -8.80 1.66
N PHE A 23 12.49 -9.27 0.49
CA PHE A 23 13.90 -9.24 0.05
C PHE A 23 14.35 -7.85 -0.43
N TYR A 24 13.44 -7.02 -0.96
CA TYR A 24 13.79 -5.67 -1.46
C TYR A 24 13.58 -4.54 -0.45
N PHE A 25 12.59 -4.65 0.45
CA PHE A 25 12.44 -3.65 1.52
C PHE A 25 13.48 -3.79 2.65
N GLY A 26 14.24 -4.89 2.67
CA GLY A 26 15.28 -5.16 3.67
C GLY A 26 16.68 -4.62 3.37
N THR A 27 16.92 -3.95 2.23
CA THR A 27 18.28 -3.51 1.84
C THR A 27 18.52 -2.01 2.04
N ARG A 28 19.26 -1.71 3.12
CA ARG A 28 20.11 -0.52 3.37
C ARG A 28 19.56 0.86 2.98
N LEU A 29 18.82 1.49 3.89
CA LEU A 29 18.96 2.92 4.15
C LEU A 29 20.19 3.11 5.05
N LEU A 30 21.38 3.17 4.44
CA LEU A 30 22.54 3.73 5.12
C LEU A 30 22.40 5.25 5.04
N CYS A 31 21.99 5.88 6.15
CA CYS A 31 22.28 7.30 6.38
C CYS A 31 23.80 7.51 6.24
N LYS A 32 24.25 8.00 5.09
CA LYS A 32 25.57 8.62 5.00
C LYS A 32 25.46 10.00 5.66
N ASN A 33 26.03 10.12 6.85
CA ASN A 33 26.31 11.40 7.49
C ASN A 33 27.04 12.34 6.51
N PRO A 34 26.75 13.66 6.51
CA PRO A 34 27.33 14.59 5.56
C PRO A 34 28.69 15.09 6.06
N THR A 35 29.77 14.59 5.47
CA THR A 35 31.01 15.36 5.32
C THR A 35 31.58 15.09 3.94
N GLY A 36 31.39 16.02 2.99
CA GLY A 36 32.03 15.92 1.68
C GLY A 36 31.46 16.88 0.65
N HIS A 37 32.30 17.82 0.22
CA HIS A 37 32.00 18.94 -0.68
C HIS A 37 31.68 18.59 -2.14
N ALA A 38 31.01 19.59 -2.76
CA ALA A 38 31.19 20.11 -4.12
C ALA A 38 30.38 19.50 -5.28
N GLY A 39 29.47 20.32 -5.82
CA GLY A 39 28.97 20.17 -7.20
C GLY A 39 27.54 20.64 -7.46
N TYR A 40 27.19 21.89 -7.16
CA TYR A 40 25.86 22.47 -7.52
C TYR A 40 26.01 23.84 -8.17
N ARG A 41 25.78 23.91 -9.49
CA ARG A 41 25.52 25.09 -10.35
C ARG A 41 25.44 24.51 -11.76
N GLU A 42 24.40 24.63 -12.59
CA GLU A 42 23.48 25.71 -12.93
C GLU A 42 22.24 25.08 -13.59
N GLY A 43 21.06 25.72 -13.49
CA GLY A 43 19.90 25.25 -14.28
C GLY A 43 18.49 25.63 -13.82
N LEU A 44 18.31 26.50 -12.82
CA LEU A 44 16.98 26.87 -12.32
C LEU A 44 16.85 28.38 -12.16
N GLN A 45 16.54 29.10 -13.25
CA GLN A 45 16.37 30.57 -13.17
C GLN A 45 15.09 31.14 -13.80
N GLU A 46 14.26 30.37 -14.51
CA GLU A 46 13.09 30.95 -15.20
C GLU A 46 11.71 30.67 -14.57
N GLU A 47 11.49 29.56 -13.86
CA GLU A 47 10.17 29.31 -13.21
C GLU A 47 10.01 29.98 -11.84
N LYS A 48 11.10 30.37 -11.17
CA LYS A 48 11.08 31.07 -9.87
C LYS A 48 10.55 32.52 -9.93
N LEU A 49 10.23 33.05 -11.12
CA LEU A 49 9.89 34.46 -11.29
C LEU A 49 8.39 34.79 -11.14
N LYS A 50 7.50 33.79 -11.23
CA LYS A 50 6.04 34.01 -11.15
C LYS A 50 5.47 33.84 -9.73
N GLU A 51 5.93 32.84 -8.98
CA GLU A 51 5.55 32.67 -7.56
C GLU A 51 6.13 33.79 -6.68
N ASN A 52 7.31 34.32 -7.04
CA ASN A 52 7.94 35.43 -6.33
C ASN A 52 7.10 36.72 -6.31
N LYS A 53 6.21 36.96 -7.28
CA LYS A 53 5.43 38.22 -7.34
C LYS A 53 4.27 38.28 -6.35
N VAL A 54 3.72 37.14 -5.95
CA VAL A 54 2.66 37.07 -4.93
C VAL A 54 3.28 37.09 -3.54
N VAL A 55 4.40 36.40 -3.37
CA VAL A 55 5.20 36.34 -2.14
C VAL A 55 5.80 37.72 -1.80
N THR A 56 6.41 38.42 -2.77
CA THR A 56 6.98 39.77 -2.54
C THR A 56 5.96 40.83 -2.15
N LYS A 57 4.67 40.68 -2.53
CA LYS A 57 3.62 41.64 -2.16
C LYS A 57 3.14 41.46 -0.71
N LEU A 58 3.25 40.24 -0.17
CA LEU A 58 2.95 39.92 1.23
C LEU A 58 4.17 40.14 2.14
N GLU A 59 5.38 39.87 1.65
CA GLU A 59 6.65 40.05 2.38
C GLU A 59 7.04 41.52 2.60
N ALA A 60 6.53 42.46 1.78
CA ALA A 60 6.81 43.89 1.92
C ALA A 60 6.23 44.51 3.21
N ASN A 61 5.29 43.83 3.89
CA ASN A 61 4.54 44.37 5.03
C ASN A 61 4.81 43.67 6.38
N LEU A 62 5.74 42.71 6.46
CA LEU A 62 6.14 42.09 7.74
C LEU A 62 7.57 42.47 8.13
N THR A 63 7.78 42.76 9.42
CA THR A 63 9.12 42.99 9.99
C THR A 63 9.93 41.69 9.99
N ASP A 64 11.26 41.82 9.89
CA ASP A 64 12.18 40.70 9.64
C ASP A 64 12.13 39.60 10.71
N MET A 65 11.86 39.95 11.98
CA MET A 65 11.64 38.97 13.07
C MET A 65 10.40 38.08 12.88
N THR A 66 9.41 38.55 12.13
CA THR A 66 8.19 37.78 11.82
C THR A 66 8.39 36.86 10.63
N LYS A 67 9.22 37.25 9.67
CA LYS A 67 9.58 36.43 8.50
C LYS A 67 10.41 35.22 8.91
N GLU A 68 11.34 35.40 9.84
CA GLU A 68 12.18 34.34 10.40
C GLU A 68 11.34 33.34 11.20
N LYS A 69 10.43 33.81 12.07
CA LYS A 69 9.51 32.94 12.82
C LYS A 69 8.51 32.17 11.95
N VAL A 70 8.04 32.75 10.85
CA VAL A 70 7.13 32.05 9.91
C VAL A 70 7.89 30.99 9.12
N LYS A 71 9.14 31.27 8.72
CA LYS A 71 10.01 30.33 8.02
C LYS A 71 10.50 29.19 8.94
N ASP A 72 10.85 29.51 10.18
CA ASP A 72 11.23 28.54 11.21
C ASP A 72 10.07 27.63 11.59
N ASN A 73 8.85 28.16 11.75
CA ASN A 73 7.67 27.33 12.01
C ASN A 73 7.34 26.39 10.83
N PHE A 74 7.56 26.83 9.58
CA PHE A 74 7.30 26.01 8.40
C PHE A 74 8.38 24.93 8.18
N CYS A 75 9.65 25.24 8.46
CA CYS A 75 10.75 24.26 8.45
C CYS A 75 10.67 23.27 9.64
N ASN A 76 10.26 23.72 10.84
CA ASN A 76 10.11 22.86 12.02
C ASN A 76 9.03 21.78 11.82
N MET A 77 7.92 22.10 11.14
CA MET A 77 6.87 21.10 10.89
C MET A 77 7.31 20.02 9.89
N LYS A 78 8.02 20.38 8.81
CA LYS A 78 8.60 19.38 7.88
C LYS A 78 9.67 18.52 8.57
N SER A 79 10.48 19.13 9.44
CA SER A 79 11.52 18.41 10.18
C SER A 79 10.96 17.46 11.24
N ASN A 80 9.78 17.73 11.81
CA ASN A 80 9.22 16.90 12.88
C ASN A 80 8.75 15.53 12.38
N ASP A 81 8.03 15.47 11.26
CA ASP A 81 7.49 14.20 10.76
C ASP A 81 8.59 13.26 10.25
N ILE A 82 9.68 13.80 9.70
CA ILE A 82 10.87 13.01 9.32
C ILE A 82 11.52 12.40 10.56
N LEU A 83 11.77 13.19 11.61
CA LEU A 83 12.37 12.69 12.86
C LEU A 83 11.46 11.68 13.57
N ARG A 84 10.14 11.90 13.54
CA ARG A 84 9.14 10.95 14.05
C ARG A 84 9.18 9.64 13.27
N PHE A 85 9.31 9.71 11.94
CA PHE A 85 9.44 8.53 11.09
C PHE A 85 10.72 7.75 11.39
N ASP A 86 11.88 8.42 11.43
CA ASP A 86 13.16 7.75 11.69
C ASP A 86 13.16 7.04 13.05
N LYS A 87 12.63 7.71 14.08
CA LYS A 87 12.45 7.11 15.40
C LYS A 87 11.52 5.89 15.36
N ALA A 88 10.37 6.02 14.70
CA ALA A 88 9.41 4.92 14.57
C ALA A 88 10.02 3.72 13.82
N TYR A 89 10.89 3.99 12.85
CA TYR A 89 11.61 2.97 12.11
C TYR A 89 12.61 2.20 12.97
N ASP A 90 13.43 2.89 13.76
CA ASP A 90 14.39 2.25 14.66
C ASP A 90 13.69 1.40 15.75
N GLU A 91 12.52 1.86 16.22
CA GLU A 91 11.77 1.21 17.30
C GLU A 91 10.73 0.19 16.81
N ASN A 92 10.52 0.06 15.49
CA ASN A 92 9.38 -0.65 14.88
C ASN A 92 8.02 -0.20 15.48
N ASP A 93 7.86 1.10 15.72
CA ASP A 93 6.68 1.69 16.35
C ASP A 93 5.50 1.73 15.35
N VAL A 94 4.69 0.66 15.39
CA VAL A 94 3.48 0.53 14.58
C VAL A 94 2.52 1.70 14.80
N GLN A 95 2.36 2.15 16.05
CA GLN A 95 1.40 3.21 16.36
C GLN A 95 1.85 4.53 15.72
N GLU A 96 3.13 4.85 15.82
CA GLU A 96 3.64 6.08 15.23
C GLU A 96 3.62 6.05 13.70
N PHE A 97 3.87 4.89 13.08
CA PHE A 97 3.65 4.75 11.64
C PHE A 97 2.20 5.00 11.22
N VAL A 98 1.22 4.53 11.99
CA VAL A 98 -0.20 4.81 11.72
C VAL A 98 -0.50 6.30 11.82
N ASN A 99 0.01 6.98 12.85
CA ASN A 99 -0.15 8.44 12.99
C ASN A 99 0.43 9.19 11.79
N LEU A 100 1.58 8.74 11.30
CA LEU A 100 2.30 9.35 10.19
C LEU A 100 1.69 9.07 8.81
N CYS A 101 0.77 8.09 8.65
CA CYS A 101 0.08 7.85 7.38
C CYS A 101 -0.68 9.06 6.82
N SER A 102 -1.06 10.00 7.69
CA SER A 102 -1.71 11.26 7.29
C SER A 102 -0.73 12.35 6.83
N SER A 103 0.58 12.14 6.99
CA SER A 103 1.60 13.15 6.69
C SER A 103 1.75 13.38 5.19
N ALA A 104 1.55 14.63 4.79
CA ALA A 104 1.87 15.12 3.45
C ALA A 104 3.31 15.67 3.35
N CYS A 105 4.15 15.48 4.38
CA CYS A 105 5.53 15.93 4.37
C CYS A 105 6.28 15.25 3.22
N GLU A 106 6.75 16.05 2.25
CA GLU A 106 7.52 15.54 1.11
C GLU A 106 8.86 14.98 1.56
N ILE A 107 9.29 13.89 0.94
CA ILE A 107 10.64 13.34 1.11
C ILE A 107 11.50 13.67 -0.11
N GLU A 108 12.81 13.79 0.10
CA GLU A 108 13.74 13.93 -1.01
C GLU A 108 13.62 12.72 -1.94
N LYS A 109 13.77 12.95 -3.25
CA LYS A 109 13.79 11.85 -4.21
C LYS A 109 14.90 10.90 -3.81
N LEU A 110 14.54 9.65 -3.62
CA LEU A 110 15.50 8.59 -3.31
C LEU A 110 16.51 8.51 -4.45
N GLU A 111 17.80 8.55 -4.12
CA GLU A 111 18.90 8.48 -5.11
C GLU A 111 18.83 7.19 -5.91
N ASP A 112 18.42 6.11 -5.24
CA ASP A 112 18.14 4.81 -5.84
C ASP A 112 16.64 4.48 -5.73
N ARG A 113 16.07 4.03 -6.85
CA ARG A 113 14.69 3.54 -6.89
C ARG A 113 14.55 2.35 -5.94
N MET A 114 13.65 2.43 -4.96
CA MET A 114 13.51 1.38 -3.94
C MET A 114 13.05 0.04 -4.51
N HIS A 115 12.28 0.08 -5.61
CA HIS A 115 11.71 -1.14 -6.18
C HIS A 115 11.53 -1.05 -7.71
N PRO A 116 11.86 -2.09 -8.49
CA PRO A 116 11.69 -2.10 -9.96
C PRO A 116 10.25 -1.89 -10.46
N TRP A 117 9.24 -2.10 -9.62
CA TRP A 117 7.81 -1.92 -9.98
C TRP A 117 7.08 -0.82 -9.21
N ALA A 118 7.56 -0.36 -8.05
CA ALA A 118 6.88 0.71 -7.31
C ALA A 118 7.39 2.08 -7.79
N ALA A 119 6.52 3.09 -7.71
CA ALA A 119 7.01 4.47 -7.72
C ALA A 119 7.56 4.77 -6.32
N ASP A 120 8.66 5.51 -6.26
CA ASP A 120 9.24 5.89 -4.98
C ASP A 120 8.22 6.72 -4.17
N PRO A 121 8.08 6.44 -2.86
CA PRO A 121 7.24 7.25 -2.01
C PRO A 121 7.71 8.70 -2.09
N LYS A 122 6.76 9.63 -2.17
CA LYS A 122 7.04 11.07 -2.26
C LYS A 122 6.72 11.80 -0.96
N THR A 123 6.10 11.12 0.00
CA THR A 123 5.72 11.67 1.29
C THR A 123 5.99 10.70 2.43
N ILE A 124 6.14 11.23 3.65
CA ILE A 124 6.24 10.45 4.88
C ILE A 124 5.01 9.57 5.08
N GLY A 125 3.81 10.03 4.73
CA GLY A 125 2.60 9.19 4.83
C GLY A 125 2.64 7.97 3.93
N ALA A 126 3.11 8.13 2.68
CA ALA A 126 3.29 7.01 1.76
C ALA A 126 4.38 6.05 2.26
N LEU A 127 5.51 6.58 2.74
CA LEU A 127 6.60 5.78 3.28
C LEU A 127 6.19 5.03 4.56
N SER A 128 5.37 5.63 5.42
CA SER A 128 4.83 5.00 6.63
C SER A 128 3.88 3.85 6.28
N ALA A 129 3.01 4.03 5.29
CA ALA A 129 2.16 2.95 4.80
C ALA A 129 2.98 1.79 4.24
N THR A 130 4.11 2.08 3.57
CA THR A 130 5.06 1.05 3.11
C THR A 130 5.67 0.29 4.29
N GLN A 131 6.09 0.97 5.36
CA GLN A 131 6.62 0.31 6.56
C GLN A 131 5.59 -0.55 7.27
N LEU A 132 4.33 -0.08 7.37
CA LEU A 132 3.25 -0.91 7.90
C LEU A 132 3.06 -2.19 7.08
N ALA A 133 3.10 -2.11 5.76
CA ALA A 133 3.00 -3.30 4.91
C ALA A 133 4.15 -4.28 5.13
N ILE A 134 5.38 -3.79 5.33
CA ILE A 134 6.55 -4.61 5.67
C ILE A 134 6.39 -5.26 7.05
N LEU A 135 5.91 -4.52 8.04
CA LEU A 135 5.71 -5.05 9.38
C LEU A 135 4.59 -6.10 9.44
N ALA A 136 3.57 -5.96 8.58
CA ALA A 136 2.47 -6.91 8.45
C ALA A 136 2.87 -8.17 7.65
N SER A 137 3.88 -8.10 6.77
CA SER A 137 4.34 -9.25 5.97
C SER A 137 5.25 -10.21 6.74
N LYS A 138 5.82 -9.77 7.87
CA LYS A 138 6.68 -10.60 8.75
C LYS A 138 5.92 -11.65 9.58
N GLU A 139 4.70 -12.03 9.16
CA GLU A 139 3.79 -12.96 9.86
C GLU A 139 3.59 -12.65 11.36
N ASN A 140 3.76 -11.38 11.74
CA ASN A 140 3.68 -10.99 13.13
C ASN A 140 2.24 -10.58 13.46
N VAL A 141 1.46 -11.56 13.95
CA VAL A 141 0.07 -11.35 14.40
C VAL A 141 -0.05 -10.16 15.36
N LYS A 142 0.94 -9.92 16.24
CA LYS A 142 0.92 -8.78 17.16
C LYS A 142 0.95 -7.44 16.44
N ASN A 143 1.70 -7.35 15.33
CA ASN A 143 1.75 -6.12 14.52
C ASN A 143 0.40 -5.86 13.85
N CYS A 144 -0.24 -6.88 13.28
CA CYS A 144 -1.55 -6.74 12.68
C CYS A 144 -2.63 -6.34 13.69
N ILE A 145 -2.61 -6.92 14.89
CA ILE A 145 -3.50 -6.52 15.99
C ILE A 145 -3.23 -5.05 16.37
N SER A 146 -1.96 -4.70 16.59
CA SER A 146 -1.57 -3.31 16.90
C SER A 146 -2.02 -2.33 15.81
N MET A 147 -1.85 -2.66 14.52
CA MET A 147 -2.33 -1.83 13.41
C MET A 147 -3.84 -1.60 13.46
N PHE A 148 -4.61 -2.66 13.77
CA PHE A 148 -6.05 -2.53 13.91
C PHE A 148 -6.44 -1.65 15.08
N ASP A 149 -5.90 -1.93 16.27
CA ASP A 149 -6.21 -1.22 17.51
C ASP A 149 -5.89 0.28 17.42
N ASN A 150 -4.90 0.62 16.59
CA ASN A 150 -4.44 1.98 16.35
C ASN A 150 -5.12 2.66 15.14
N GLY A 151 -6.07 2.00 14.48
CA GLY A 151 -6.87 2.62 13.42
C GLY A 151 -6.15 2.75 12.08
N ALA A 152 -5.26 1.81 11.72
CA ALA A 152 -4.60 1.78 10.42
C ALA A 152 -5.57 1.55 9.24
N MET A 153 -6.68 0.84 9.50
CA MET A 153 -7.54 0.28 8.45
C MET A 153 -8.12 1.32 7.47
N PRO A 154 -8.63 2.50 7.90
CA PRO A 154 -9.06 3.54 6.97
C PRO A 154 -7.94 4.04 6.03
N TYR A 155 -6.71 4.16 6.54
CA TYR A 155 -5.56 4.60 5.75
C TYR A 155 -5.15 3.55 4.72
N LEU A 156 -5.15 2.28 5.11
CA LEU A 156 -4.86 1.16 4.20
C LEU A 156 -5.94 1.06 3.10
N ILE A 157 -7.22 1.17 3.44
CA ILE A 157 -8.33 1.20 2.47
C ILE A 157 -8.19 2.41 1.52
N SER A 158 -7.74 3.56 2.04
CA SER A 158 -7.43 4.72 1.20
C SER A 158 -6.25 4.44 0.25
N GLY A 159 -5.20 3.78 0.74
CA GLY A 159 -4.03 3.38 -0.06
C GLY A 159 -4.36 2.44 -1.20
N MET A 160 -5.40 1.60 -1.07
CA MET A 160 -5.92 0.76 -2.17
C MET A 160 -6.42 1.57 -3.38
N LYS A 161 -6.69 2.87 -3.22
CA LYS A 161 -7.10 3.77 -4.32
C LYS A 161 -5.92 4.39 -5.07
N SER A 162 -4.69 4.08 -4.67
CA SER A 162 -3.49 4.63 -5.30
C SER A 162 -3.42 4.24 -6.77
N SER A 163 -2.90 5.16 -7.59
CA SER A 163 -2.57 4.89 -8.99
C SER A 163 -1.32 4.02 -9.15
N ILE A 164 -0.57 3.80 -8.07
CA ILE A 164 0.63 2.96 -8.04
C ILE A 164 0.21 1.53 -7.72
N ASP A 165 0.35 0.62 -8.69
CA ASP A 165 -0.12 -0.77 -8.59
C ASP A 165 0.42 -1.49 -7.34
N GLY A 166 1.72 -1.33 -7.11
CA GLY A 166 2.39 -1.84 -5.94
C GLY A 166 1.86 -1.34 -4.60
N MET A 167 1.48 -0.06 -4.51
CA MET A 167 0.94 0.53 -3.29
C MET A 167 -0.44 -0.02 -2.98
N LYS A 168 -1.32 -0.08 -3.99
CA LYS A 168 -2.67 -0.63 -3.79
C LYS A 168 -2.62 -2.13 -3.44
N ALA A 169 -1.73 -2.90 -4.06
CA ALA A 169 -1.52 -4.32 -3.75
C ALA A 169 -1.01 -4.52 -2.31
N ALA A 170 0.01 -3.77 -1.89
CA ALA A 170 0.54 -3.86 -0.53
C ALA A 170 -0.51 -3.47 0.53
N CYS A 171 -1.31 -2.44 0.27
CA CYS A 171 -2.38 -2.03 1.18
C CYS A 171 -3.49 -3.09 1.27
N ALA A 172 -3.87 -3.70 0.14
CA ALA A 172 -4.85 -4.78 0.10
C ALA A 172 -4.37 -6.02 0.88
N GLN A 173 -3.12 -6.43 0.65
CA GLN A 173 -2.50 -7.54 1.38
C GLN A 173 -2.44 -7.26 2.89
N THR A 174 -2.09 -6.03 3.28
CA THR A 174 -2.05 -5.63 4.70
C THR A 174 -3.43 -5.68 5.32
N CYS A 175 -4.47 -5.19 4.62
CA CYS A 175 -5.85 -5.32 5.06
C CYS A 175 -6.23 -6.79 5.25
N ARG A 176 -5.87 -7.67 4.30
CA ARG A 176 -6.09 -9.11 4.41
C ARG A 176 -5.42 -9.70 5.63
N ASN A 177 -4.14 -9.40 5.86
CA ASN A 177 -3.40 -9.89 7.03
C ASN A 177 -4.04 -9.47 8.37
N ILE A 178 -4.72 -8.32 8.40
CA ILE A 178 -5.47 -7.87 9.57
C ILE A 178 -6.81 -8.60 9.66
N PHE A 179 -7.65 -8.53 8.62
CA PHE A 179 -9.04 -9.00 8.74
C PHE A 179 -9.17 -10.51 8.89
N VAL A 180 -8.20 -11.31 8.41
CA VAL A 180 -8.27 -12.78 8.56
C VAL A 180 -8.09 -13.25 10.00
N LEU A 181 -7.60 -12.39 10.90
CA LEU A 181 -7.33 -12.77 12.29
C LEU A 181 -8.59 -12.89 13.15
N ASP A 182 -9.65 -12.15 12.83
CA ASP A 182 -10.86 -12.11 13.65
C ASP A 182 -12.06 -11.59 12.85
N LYS A 183 -13.22 -12.22 13.04
CA LYS A 183 -14.51 -11.78 12.45
C LYS A 183 -14.83 -10.31 12.75
N LYS A 184 -14.41 -9.78 13.90
CA LYS A 184 -14.61 -8.36 14.26
C LYS A 184 -13.84 -7.43 13.31
N TYR A 185 -12.65 -7.83 12.87
CA TYR A 185 -11.83 -7.05 11.94
C TYR A 185 -12.44 -7.06 10.53
N LYS A 186 -13.00 -8.19 10.10
CA LYS A 186 -13.79 -8.28 8.85
C LYS A 186 -15.00 -7.36 8.85
N LYS A 187 -15.75 -7.34 9.96
CA LYS A 187 -16.91 -6.44 10.11
C LYS A 187 -16.51 -4.97 10.00
N GLU A 188 -15.41 -4.57 10.62
CA GLU A 188 -14.91 -3.20 10.52
C GLU A 188 -14.42 -2.90 9.09
N PHE A 189 -13.68 -3.82 8.47
CA PHE A 189 -13.25 -3.67 7.06
C PHE A 189 -14.44 -3.49 6.11
N LEU A 190 -15.51 -4.27 6.31
CA LEU A 190 -16.77 -4.13 5.57
C LEU A 190 -17.40 -2.76 5.80
N LYS A 191 -17.55 -2.35 7.06
CA LYS A 191 -18.12 -1.05 7.46
C LYS A 191 -17.36 0.14 6.87
N LEU A 192 -16.04 0.04 6.74
CA LEU A 192 -15.18 1.07 6.16
C LEU A 192 -15.17 1.06 4.61
N GLY A 193 -15.95 0.19 3.97
CA GLY A 193 -16.03 0.10 2.51
C GLY A 193 -14.84 -0.63 1.87
N GLY A 194 -14.15 -1.49 2.63
CA GLY A 194 -13.00 -2.27 2.15
C GLY A 194 -13.35 -3.21 1.00
N ILE A 195 -14.52 -3.86 1.03
CA ILE A 195 -15.01 -4.72 -0.06
C ILE A 195 -15.16 -3.95 -1.36
N THR A 196 -15.68 -2.72 -1.30
CA THR A 196 -15.77 -1.87 -2.50
C THR A 196 -14.39 -1.61 -3.10
N GLN A 197 -13.34 -1.46 -2.28
CA GLN A 197 -11.99 -1.27 -2.82
C GLN A 197 -11.37 -2.58 -3.34
N LEU A 198 -11.55 -3.72 -2.65
CA LEU A 198 -11.06 -5.02 -3.16
C LEU A 198 -11.69 -5.36 -4.52
N VAL A 199 -12.98 -5.13 -4.66
CA VAL A 199 -13.71 -5.40 -5.90
C VAL A 199 -13.25 -4.51 -7.05
N LYS A 200 -12.81 -3.28 -6.77
CA LYS A 200 -12.18 -2.42 -7.77
C LYS A 200 -10.82 -2.93 -8.23
N LEU A 201 -10.07 -3.64 -7.37
CA LEU A 201 -8.80 -4.25 -7.78
C LEU A 201 -8.98 -5.39 -8.79
N LEU A 202 -10.20 -5.96 -8.89
CA LEU A 202 -10.56 -6.92 -9.94
C LEU A 202 -10.74 -6.27 -11.31
N GLU A 203 -10.79 -4.95 -11.42
CA GLU A 203 -10.94 -4.27 -12.71
C GLU A 203 -9.65 -4.42 -13.54
N LEU A 204 -9.82 -4.72 -14.83
CA LEU A 204 -8.71 -4.76 -15.77
C LEU A 204 -8.14 -3.34 -15.95
N PRO A 205 -6.80 -3.17 -16.00
CA PRO A 205 -6.19 -1.90 -16.32
C PRO A 205 -6.67 -1.39 -17.69
N SER A 206 -6.85 -0.07 -17.83
CA SER A 206 -7.34 0.52 -19.09
C SER A 206 -6.39 0.31 -20.28
N ASN A 207 -5.12 0.03 -20.01
CA ASN A 207 -4.06 -0.25 -20.99
C ASN A 207 -3.64 -1.73 -20.99
N TYR A 208 -4.50 -2.62 -20.47
CA TYR A 208 -4.24 -4.06 -20.42
C TYR A 208 -3.90 -4.63 -21.81
N ASN A 209 -2.88 -5.48 -21.82
CA ASN A 209 -2.56 -6.35 -22.94
C ASN A 209 -2.15 -7.72 -22.39
N ASP A 210 -2.28 -8.76 -23.21
CA ASP A 210 -2.06 -10.15 -22.79
C ASP A 210 -0.62 -10.48 -22.37
N SER A 211 0.33 -9.54 -22.52
CA SER A 211 1.71 -9.70 -22.03
C SER A 211 1.92 -9.19 -20.60
N GLN A 212 0.94 -8.50 -20.00
CA GLN A 212 1.05 -7.96 -18.65
C GLN A 212 0.46 -8.95 -17.62
N PRO A 213 1.23 -9.36 -16.60
CA PRO A 213 0.70 -10.23 -15.56
C PRO A 213 -0.31 -9.49 -14.68
N LEU A 214 -1.37 -10.17 -14.28
CA LEU A 214 -2.48 -9.60 -13.50
C LEU A 214 -2.44 -10.03 -12.02
N TYR A 215 -1.26 -9.95 -11.40
CA TYR A 215 -1.03 -10.39 -10.02
C TYR A 215 -1.95 -9.69 -9.00
N THR A 216 -2.19 -8.39 -9.16
CA THR A 216 -3.04 -7.63 -8.24
C THR A 216 -4.50 -8.11 -8.29
N GLN A 217 -5.00 -8.46 -9.47
CA GLN A 217 -6.34 -9.02 -9.67
C GLN A 217 -6.42 -10.42 -9.04
N LEU A 218 -5.41 -11.26 -9.28
CA LEU A 218 -5.34 -12.62 -8.73
C LEU A 218 -5.34 -12.60 -7.19
N GLU A 219 -4.50 -11.77 -6.58
CA GLU A 219 -4.47 -11.61 -5.12
C GLU A 219 -5.80 -11.09 -4.57
N ALA A 220 -6.44 -10.14 -5.26
CA ALA A 220 -7.75 -9.63 -4.86
C ALA A 220 -8.84 -10.72 -4.85
N ILE A 221 -8.76 -11.73 -5.74
CA ILE A 221 -9.64 -12.90 -5.71
C ILE A 221 -9.42 -13.68 -4.42
N TYR A 222 -8.17 -14.03 -4.09
CA TYR A 222 -7.83 -14.75 -2.86
C TYR A 222 -8.22 -13.97 -1.60
N HIS A 223 -8.07 -12.65 -1.60
CA HIS A 223 -8.48 -11.80 -0.48
C HIS A 223 -10.00 -11.81 -0.27
N LEU A 224 -10.78 -11.88 -1.36
CA LEU A 224 -12.24 -12.01 -1.28
C LEU A 224 -12.65 -13.39 -0.75
N GLU A 225 -11.97 -14.46 -1.17
CA GLU A 225 -12.16 -15.81 -0.61
C GLU A 225 -11.87 -15.85 0.89
N ASP A 226 -10.70 -15.34 1.29
CA ASP A 226 -10.31 -15.23 2.70
C ASP A 226 -11.28 -14.35 3.51
N PHE A 227 -11.92 -13.36 2.87
CA PHE A 227 -12.91 -12.53 3.52
C PHE A 227 -14.22 -13.30 3.78
N ILE A 228 -14.68 -14.07 2.79
CA ILE A 228 -15.91 -14.89 2.86
C ILE A 228 -15.78 -16.01 3.90
N LEU A 229 -14.59 -16.61 4.01
CA LEU A 229 -14.34 -17.79 4.85
C LEU A 229 -13.85 -17.40 6.25
N ASN A 230 -14.40 -17.98 7.32
CA ASN A 230 -13.87 -17.89 8.68
C ASN A 230 -13.53 -19.29 9.18
N ASP A 231 -12.26 -19.55 9.47
CA ASP A 231 -11.77 -20.89 9.87
C ASP A 231 -12.12 -22.00 8.86
N GLY A 232 -12.23 -21.64 7.58
CA GLY A 232 -12.59 -22.54 6.47
C GLY A 232 -14.09 -22.61 6.18
N ASP A 233 -14.94 -22.10 7.08
CA ASP A 233 -16.39 -22.09 6.89
C ASP A 233 -16.86 -20.79 6.23
N GLU A 234 -17.80 -20.91 5.30
CA GLU A 234 -18.43 -19.76 4.67
C GLU A 234 -19.31 -18.99 5.66
N VAL A 235 -19.13 -17.67 5.72
CA VAL A 235 -19.95 -16.79 6.56
C VAL A 235 -20.98 -16.07 5.68
N PRO A 236 -22.30 -16.36 5.83
CA PRO A 236 -23.34 -15.80 4.95
C PRO A 236 -23.34 -14.26 4.88
N GLU A 237 -23.10 -13.59 6.00
CA GLU A 237 -23.00 -12.12 6.08
C GLU A 237 -21.92 -11.57 5.12
N PHE A 238 -20.77 -12.23 5.04
CA PHE A 238 -19.65 -11.79 4.21
C PHE A 238 -19.81 -12.20 2.75
N LEU A 239 -20.36 -13.41 2.51
CA LEU A 239 -20.74 -13.84 1.17
C LEU A 239 -21.72 -12.85 0.53
N GLU A 240 -22.80 -12.51 1.23
CA GLU A 240 -23.81 -11.57 0.73
C GLU A 240 -23.21 -10.19 0.48
N ALA A 241 -22.28 -9.73 1.31
CA ALA A 241 -21.58 -8.47 1.08
C ALA A 241 -20.79 -8.46 -0.24
N VAL A 242 -20.15 -9.59 -0.60
CA VAL A 242 -19.43 -9.73 -1.87
C VAL A 242 -20.41 -9.91 -3.04
N LYS A 243 -21.50 -10.68 -2.89
CA LYS A 243 -22.54 -10.85 -3.92
C LYS A 243 -23.21 -9.51 -4.29
N ASN A 244 -23.49 -8.67 -3.30
CA ASN A 244 -24.11 -7.36 -3.50
C ASN A 244 -23.14 -6.28 -4.05
N SER A 245 -21.91 -6.65 -4.38
CA SER A 245 -20.92 -5.78 -4.99
C SER A 245 -20.80 -6.01 -6.51
N ASN A 246 -19.87 -5.32 -7.18
CA ASN A 246 -19.56 -5.56 -8.59
C ASN A 246 -18.65 -6.79 -8.82
N ALA A 247 -18.38 -7.62 -7.80
CA ALA A 247 -17.47 -8.77 -7.90
C ALA A 247 -17.84 -9.71 -9.05
N ILE A 248 -19.11 -10.14 -9.13
CA ILE A 248 -19.60 -11.06 -10.16
C ILE A 248 -19.33 -10.53 -11.58
N LYS A 249 -19.58 -9.23 -11.80
CA LYS A 249 -19.32 -8.59 -13.09
C LYS A 249 -17.83 -8.61 -13.44
N ASN A 250 -16.97 -8.25 -12.48
CA ASN A 250 -15.53 -8.16 -12.71
C ASN A 250 -14.90 -9.56 -12.90
N LEU A 251 -15.31 -10.55 -12.11
CA LEU A 251 -14.88 -11.95 -12.24
C LEU A 251 -15.26 -12.55 -13.59
N LYS A 252 -16.45 -12.23 -14.12
CA LYS A 252 -16.87 -12.63 -15.47
C LYS A 252 -15.96 -12.11 -16.59
N ASN A 253 -15.31 -10.97 -16.37
CA ASN A 253 -14.31 -10.44 -17.31
C ASN A 253 -12.97 -11.15 -17.12
N LEU A 254 -12.53 -11.35 -15.88
CA LEU A 254 -11.24 -11.98 -15.56
C LEU A 254 -11.17 -13.46 -15.98
N GLN A 255 -12.28 -14.21 -15.93
CA GLN A 255 -12.32 -15.60 -16.42
C GLN A 255 -12.07 -15.73 -17.94
N GLN A 256 -12.13 -14.62 -18.69
CA GLN A 256 -11.87 -14.61 -20.14
C GLN A 256 -10.40 -14.29 -20.46
N CYS A 257 -9.59 -13.98 -19.45
CA CYS A 257 -8.16 -13.71 -19.64
C CYS A 257 -7.41 -15.00 -20.04
N PRO A 258 -6.33 -14.88 -20.83
CA PRO A 258 -5.53 -16.03 -21.26
C PRO A 258 -4.68 -16.64 -20.13
N GLU A 259 -4.48 -15.91 -19.03
CA GLU A 259 -3.76 -16.37 -17.86
C GLU A 259 -4.58 -17.45 -17.12
N GLN A 260 -4.13 -18.70 -17.21
CA GLN A 260 -4.87 -19.86 -16.70
C GLN A 260 -5.17 -19.77 -15.20
N ASP A 261 -4.17 -19.45 -14.37
CA ASP A 261 -4.33 -19.35 -12.91
C ASP A 261 -5.40 -18.30 -12.53
N LEU A 262 -5.38 -17.16 -13.21
CA LEU A 262 -6.37 -16.10 -13.02
C LEU A 262 -7.77 -16.53 -13.47
N ALA A 263 -7.88 -17.16 -14.63
CA ALA A 263 -9.15 -17.60 -15.17
C ALA A 263 -9.81 -18.68 -14.28
N GLU A 264 -9.01 -19.64 -13.80
CA GLU A 264 -9.44 -20.68 -12.88
C GLU A 264 -9.88 -20.11 -11.53
N ALA A 265 -9.05 -19.26 -10.90
CA ALA A 265 -9.40 -18.61 -9.64
C ALA A 265 -10.67 -17.76 -9.77
N SER A 266 -10.81 -17.04 -10.89
CA SER A 266 -12.01 -16.25 -11.19
C SER A 266 -13.25 -17.12 -11.29
N ASN A 267 -13.16 -18.27 -11.96
CA ASN A 267 -14.27 -19.21 -12.11
C ASN A 267 -14.67 -19.84 -10.77
N VAL A 268 -13.70 -20.24 -9.93
CA VAL A 268 -13.97 -20.83 -8.60
C VAL A 268 -14.75 -19.86 -7.72
N LEU A 269 -14.28 -18.61 -7.59
CA LEU A 269 -14.98 -17.61 -6.79
C LEU A 269 -16.33 -17.22 -7.43
N LEU A 270 -16.40 -17.15 -8.76
CA LEU A 270 -17.65 -16.83 -9.45
C LEU A 270 -18.74 -17.86 -9.16
N LEU A 271 -18.43 -19.16 -9.23
CA LEU A 271 -19.38 -20.23 -8.90
C LEU A 271 -19.96 -20.06 -7.49
N ARG A 272 -19.08 -19.85 -6.50
CA ARG A 272 -19.47 -19.60 -5.10
C ARG A 272 -20.40 -18.38 -4.95
N LEU A 273 -20.20 -17.33 -5.74
CA LEU A 273 -21.03 -16.13 -5.68
C LEU A 273 -22.34 -16.25 -6.46
N THR A 274 -22.49 -17.26 -7.31
CA THR A 274 -23.71 -17.49 -8.12
C THR A 274 -24.58 -18.64 -7.64
N ASP A 275 -24.06 -19.51 -6.79
CA ASP A 275 -24.81 -20.53 -6.06
C ASP A 275 -25.74 -19.89 -5.00
#